data_AF-A0AAE8W723-F1
#
_entry.id   AF-A0AAE8W723-F1
#
_cell.length_a   1.000
_cell.length_b   1.000
_cell.length_c   1.000
_cell.angle_alpha   90.00
_cell.angle_beta   90.00
_cell.angle_gamma   90.00
#
_symmetry.space_group_name_H-M   'P 1'
#
loop_
_entity.id
_entity.type
_entity.pdbx_description
1 polymer ?
#
loop_
_entity_poly.entity_id
_entity_poly.type
_entity_poly.pdbx_seq_one_letter_code
_entity_poly.pdbx_strand_id
1 'polypeptide(L)'
;STDTRPPELQAQGVRPRTWFGERWISSAYDLFEENLRFFPALLPICDDEDPIAVLDAGGVPSLAELTLHNGTVYRWNRPVYGIAEGVPHLRVENRVLPAGPTITDVIANAAFYYGVVRALAEESRPVWTRLPFEAAAANFDEACRHGVEARLQWPRGRYGGVGPVDAVHLVRDELLPLAEAGLDAWGVEPVDRDFYLGVIEERCRRRVNGASWQVETFQRALTKGLGRDAALAATTRRYCELMQAGDPVHTWPVGLPEPVPLG
;
A
#
# COMPACT_ATOMS: atom_id res chain seq x y z
N SER A 1 -8.65 -11.96 -9.78
CA SER A 1 -8.20 -10.85 -10.65
C SER A 1 -9.31 -9.81 -10.67
N THR A 2 -9.00 -8.54 -10.43
CA THR A 2 -9.93 -7.40 -10.58
C THR A 2 -9.97 -6.85 -12.00
N ASP A 3 -9.26 -7.49 -12.94
CA ASP A 3 -9.32 -7.16 -14.36
C ASP A 3 -10.59 -7.75 -14.98
N THR A 4 -11.53 -6.89 -15.32
CA THR A 4 -12.82 -7.27 -15.93
C THR A 4 -12.79 -7.25 -17.45
N ARG A 5 -11.62 -7.02 -18.07
CA ARG A 5 -11.51 -6.98 -19.53
C ARG A 5 -11.66 -8.38 -20.14
N PRO A 6 -12.38 -8.52 -21.26
CA PRO A 6 -12.38 -9.76 -22.05
C PRO A 6 -10.96 -10.15 -22.50
N PRO A 7 -10.67 -11.46 -22.66
CA PRO A 7 -9.36 -11.94 -23.12
C PRO A 7 -8.87 -11.29 -24.41
N GLU A 8 -9.79 -10.93 -25.31
CA GLU A 8 -9.49 -10.26 -26.58
C GLU A 8 -8.86 -8.88 -26.35
N LEU A 9 -9.41 -8.09 -25.42
CA LEU A 9 -8.86 -6.77 -25.07
C LEU A 9 -7.54 -6.90 -24.31
N GLN A 10 -7.37 -7.97 -23.52
CA GLN A 10 -6.09 -8.27 -22.87
C GLN A 10 -5.01 -8.60 -23.93
N ALA A 11 -5.35 -9.45 -24.91
CA ALA A 11 -4.46 -9.83 -26.00
C ALA A 11 -4.10 -8.64 -26.92
N GLN A 12 -5.00 -7.67 -27.07
CA GLN A 12 -4.75 -6.43 -27.82
C GLN A 12 -3.92 -5.40 -27.04
N GLY A 13 -3.49 -5.69 -25.81
CA GLY A 13 -2.68 -4.77 -25.01
C GLY A 13 -3.44 -3.54 -24.52
N VAL A 14 -4.77 -3.59 -24.48
CA VAL A 14 -5.58 -2.54 -23.83
C VAL A 14 -5.08 -2.40 -22.39
N ARG A 15 -5.18 -1.21 -21.78
CA ARG A 15 -4.78 -1.05 -20.38
C ARG A 15 -5.96 -1.42 -19.46
N PRO A 16 -5.77 -2.22 -18.42
CA PRO A 16 -6.79 -2.38 -17.38
C PRO A 16 -6.94 -1.07 -16.61
N ARG A 17 -8.15 -0.81 -16.11
CA ARG A 17 -8.40 0.38 -15.24
C ARG A 17 -7.72 0.28 -13.88
N THR A 18 -7.37 -0.94 -13.46
CA THR A 18 -6.64 -1.22 -12.22
C THR A 18 -5.32 -1.90 -12.57
N TRP A 19 -4.21 -1.21 -12.34
CA TRP A 19 -2.86 -1.74 -12.58
C TRP A 19 -1.77 -0.97 -11.86
N PHE A 20 -0.56 -1.53 -11.87
CA PHE A 20 0.62 -0.95 -11.23
C PHE A 20 1.22 0.24 -11.99
N GLY A 21 1.16 0.22 -13.32
CA GLY A 21 1.79 1.20 -14.23
C GLY A 21 2.78 0.51 -15.19
N GLU A 22 3.46 1.29 -16.03
CA GLU A 22 4.44 0.78 -17.02
C GLU A 22 5.85 1.38 -16.94
N ARG A 23 6.00 2.50 -16.22
CA ARG A 23 7.27 3.23 -16.11
C ARG A 23 7.30 4.13 -14.89
N TRP A 24 8.50 4.53 -14.50
CA TRP A 24 8.68 5.68 -13.63
C TRP A 24 8.24 6.96 -14.36
N ILE A 25 7.50 7.82 -13.67
CA ILE A 25 7.03 9.10 -14.20
C ILE A 25 7.91 10.24 -13.66
N SER A 26 8.01 11.32 -14.42
CA SER A 26 8.70 12.55 -14.00
C SER A 26 7.72 13.67 -13.64
N SER A 27 6.43 13.52 -13.95
CA SER A 27 5.39 14.49 -13.65
C SER A 27 4.06 13.81 -13.36
N ALA A 28 3.26 14.42 -12.49
CA ALA A 28 1.87 14.01 -12.28
C ALA A 28 1.00 14.24 -13.53
N TYR A 29 1.40 15.17 -14.41
CA TYR A 29 0.74 15.42 -15.69
C TYR A 29 0.67 14.16 -16.55
N ASP A 30 1.74 13.34 -16.56
CA ASP A 30 1.81 12.07 -17.30
C ASP A 30 0.61 11.17 -16.99
N LEU A 31 0.14 11.17 -15.74
CA LEU A 31 -0.98 10.33 -15.30
C LEU A 31 -2.34 10.88 -15.75
N PHE A 32 -2.48 12.21 -15.86
CA PHE A 32 -3.69 12.83 -16.42
C PHE A 32 -3.74 12.67 -17.94
N GLU A 33 -2.62 12.81 -18.64
CA GLU A 33 -2.52 12.51 -20.07
C GLU A 33 -2.86 11.04 -20.35
N GLU A 34 -2.35 10.13 -19.52
CA GLU A 34 -2.67 8.71 -19.63
C GLU A 34 -4.19 8.45 -19.45
N ASN A 35 -4.84 9.14 -18.51
CA ASN A 35 -6.29 9.05 -18.32
C ASN A 35 -7.05 9.40 -19.61
N LEU A 36 -6.67 10.49 -20.26
CA LEU A 36 -7.32 10.94 -21.50
C LEU A 36 -7.04 10.02 -22.69
N ARG A 37 -5.79 9.55 -22.81
CA ARG A 37 -5.34 8.78 -23.98
C ARG A 37 -5.86 7.35 -24.01
N PHE A 38 -5.95 6.70 -22.84
CA PHE A 38 -6.16 5.25 -22.79
C PHE A 38 -7.48 4.82 -22.14
N PHE A 39 -8.17 5.71 -21.43
CA PHE A 39 -9.38 5.34 -20.70
C PHE A 39 -10.58 6.16 -21.17
N PRO A 40 -11.62 5.52 -21.73
CA PRO A 40 -12.85 6.23 -22.07
C PRO A 40 -13.54 6.74 -20.80
N ALA A 41 -14.33 7.82 -20.88
CA ALA A 41 -15.13 8.26 -19.74
C ALA A 41 -16.21 7.22 -19.41
N LEU A 42 -16.30 6.77 -18.16
CA LEU A 42 -17.39 5.87 -17.72
C LEU A 42 -18.66 6.64 -17.40
N LEU A 43 -18.50 7.84 -16.86
CA LEU A 43 -19.57 8.76 -16.49
C LEU A 43 -19.35 10.04 -17.28
N PRO A 44 -19.93 10.15 -18.50
CA PRO A 44 -19.77 11.33 -19.36
C PRO A 44 -20.69 12.46 -18.89
N ILE A 45 -20.54 12.85 -17.63
CA ILE A 45 -21.24 13.99 -17.03
C ILE A 45 -20.34 15.20 -17.24
N CYS A 46 -20.87 16.21 -17.92
CA CYS A 46 -20.21 17.50 -18.08
C CYS A 46 -20.85 18.52 -17.14
N ASP A 47 -20.03 19.38 -16.57
CA ASP A 47 -20.45 20.56 -15.82
C ASP A 47 -20.72 21.71 -16.80
N ASP A 48 -21.49 22.72 -16.35
CA ASP A 48 -21.79 23.91 -17.14
C ASP A 48 -20.61 24.92 -17.11
N GLU A 49 -19.64 24.74 -16.22
CA GLU A 49 -18.41 25.56 -16.12
C GLU A 49 -17.56 25.46 -17.39
N ASP A 50 -17.24 26.60 -18.02
CA ASP A 50 -16.17 26.69 -19.00
C ASP A 50 -14.84 26.97 -18.29
N PRO A 51 -13.93 25.97 -18.17
CA PRO A 51 -12.70 26.13 -17.40
C PRO A 51 -11.72 27.15 -18.02
N ILE A 52 -11.79 27.37 -19.35
CA ILE A 52 -10.93 28.36 -20.02
C ILE A 52 -11.41 29.77 -19.69
N ALA A 53 -12.72 30.00 -19.77
CA ALA A 53 -13.29 31.30 -19.39
C ALA A 53 -13.03 31.66 -17.92
N VAL A 54 -13.07 30.68 -17.01
CA VAL A 54 -12.73 30.88 -15.59
C VAL A 54 -11.25 31.28 -15.43
N LEU A 55 -10.34 30.59 -16.12
CA LEU A 55 -8.91 30.90 -16.09
C LEU A 55 -8.63 32.29 -16.68
N ASP A 56 -9.25 32.65 -17.81
CA ASP A 56 -9.10 33.96 -18.46
C ASP A 56 -9.60 35.11 -17.58
N ALA A 57 -10.62 34.85 -16.74
CA ALA A 57 -11.10 35.77 -15.73
C ALA A 57 -10.21 35.84 -14.46
N GLY A 58 -9.11 35.07 -14.40
CA GLY A 58 -8.20 34.99 -13.25
C GLY A 58 -8.72 34.10 -12.12
N GLY A 59 -9.74 33.28 -12.38
CA GLY A 59 -10.31 32.32 -11.43
C GLY A 59 -9.60 30.97 -11.42
N VAL A 60 -10.12 30.05 -10.61
CA VAL A 60 -9.61 28.68 -10.46
C VAL A 60 -10.74 27.72 -10.84
N PRO A 61 -10.65 27.01 -11.97
CA PRO A 61 -11.71 26.12 -12.42
C PRO A 61 -11.80 24.88 -11.54
N SER A 62 -13.01 24.37 -11.36
CA SER A 62 -13.28 23.15 -10.58
C SER A 62 -12.75 21.88 -11.26
N LEU A 63 -12.69 21.89 -12.60
CA LEU A 63 -12.27 20.76 -13.44
C LEU A 63 -13.06 19.47 -13.12
N ALA A 64 -14.39 19.59 -13.05
CA ALA A 64 -15.30 18.52 -12.64
C ALA A 64 -15.15 17.23 -13.47
N GLU A 65 -15.03 17.33 -14.79
CA GLU A 65 -14.87 16.16 -15.67
C GLU A 65 -13.52 15.46 -15.45
N LEU A 66 -12.44 16.25 -15.29
CA LEU A 66 -11.10 15.71 -15.04
C LEU A 66 -11.05 14.99 -13.70
N THR A 67 -11.62 15.59 -12.65
CA THR A 67 -11.66 14.99 -11.31
C THR A 67 -12.55 13.75 -11.27
N LEU A 68 -13.73 13.78 -11.90
CA LEU A 68 -14.63 12.64 -12.05
C LEU A 68 -13.95 11.50 -12.83
N HIS A 69 -13.38 11.78 -14.00
CA HIS A 69 -12.71 10.78 -14.83
C HIS A 69 -11.53 10.13 -14.10
N ASN A 70 -10.68 10.94 -13.48
CA ASN A 70 -9.57 10.45 -12.64
C ASN A 70 -10.07 9.62 -11.44
N GLY A 71 -11.27 9.92 -10.94
CA GLY A 71 -12.01 9.13 -9.96
C GLY A 71 -12.26 7.67 -10.39
N THR A 72 -12.44 7.44 -11.69
CA THR A 72 -12.81 6.14 -12.29
C THR A 72 -11.63 5.28 -12.76
N VAL A 73 -10.39 5.76 -12.60
CA VAL A 73 -9.16 5.02 -12.91
C VAL A 73 -8.49 4.65 -11.59
N TYR A 74 -8.25 3.36 -11.37
CA TYR A 74 -7.72 2.82 -10.12
C TYR A 74 -6.20 2.71 -10.16
N ARG A 75 -5.54 3.67 -9.50
CA ARG A 75 -4.08 3.72 -9.31
C ARG A 75 -3.72 3.54 -7.84
N TRP A 76 -2.56 2.94 -7.56
CA TRP A 76 -2.04 2.81 -6.19
C TRP A 76 -1.61 4.15 -5.57
N ASN A 77 -1.05 5.04 -6.39
CA ASN A 77 -0.76 6.42 -6.05
C ASN A 77 -1.47 7.30 -7.08
N ARG A 78 -2.48 8.06 -6.64
CA ARG A 78 -3.32 8.86 -7.54
C ARG A 78 -3.06 10.35 -7.34
N PRO A 79 -2.69 11.11 -8.37
CA PRO A 79 -2.68 12.56 -8.28
C PRO A 79 -4.13 13.05 -8.22
N VAL A 80 -4.43 13.94 -7.29
CA VAL A 80 -5.76 14.48 -7.07
C VAL A 80 -5.67 15.99 -7.08
N TYR A 81 -6.26 16.60 -8.12
CA TYR A 81 -6.57 18.02 -8.15
C TYR A 81 -7.72 18.30 -7.18
N GLY A 82 -7.66 19.42 -6.49
CA GLY A 82 -8.76 19.93 -5.69
C GLY A 82 -8.59 21.41 -5.41
N ILE A 83 -9.62 21.99 -4.81
CA ILE A 83 -9.63 23.37 -4.33
C ILE A 83 -9.98 23.33 -2.85
N ALA A 84 -9.17 23.97 -2.02
CA ALA A 84 -9.44 24.14 -0.59
C ALA A 84 -9.31 25.63 -0.24
N GLU A 85 -10.33 26.20 0.38
CA GLU A 85 -10.35 27.62 0.76
C GLU A 85 -10.03 28.57 -0.41
N GLY A 86 -10.47 28.22 -1.63
CA GLY A 86 -10.22 28.98 -2.86
C GLY A 86 -8.83 28.77 -3.48
N VAL A 87 -7.96 27.97 -2.86
CA VAL A 87 -6.61 27.68 -3.35
C VAL A 87 -6.59 26.32 -4.07
N PRO A 88 -6.13 26.25 -5.34
CA PRO A 88 -5.96 24.98 -6.02
C PRO A 88 -4.75 24.24 -5.47
N HIS A 89 -4.89 22.93 -5.32
CA HIS A 89 -3.79 22.06 -4.90
C HIS A 89 -3.76 20.77 -5.69
N LEU A 90 -2.57 20.20 -5.77
CA LEU A 90 -2.33 18.85 -6.25
C LEU A 90 -1.78 18.03 -5.09
N ARG A 91 -2.48 16.95 -4.73
CA ARG A 91 -2.03 16.01 -3.71
C ARG A 91 -1.89 14.61 -4.28
N VAL A 92 -1.12 13.77 -3.60
CA VAL A 92 -1.07 12.34 -3.89
C VAL A 92 -1.97 11.61 -2.90
N GLU A 93 -2.97 10.92 -3.41
CA GLU A 93 -3.76 9.96 -2.64
C GLU A 93 -3.06 8.60 -2.72
N ASN A 94 -2.44 8.20 -1.61
CA ASN A 94 -1.82 6.88 -1.48
C ASN A 94 -2.88 5.84 -1.06
N ARG A 95 -2.92 4.71 -1.77
CA ARG A 95 -3.95 3.67 -1.62
C ARG A 95 -3.34 2.29 -1.33
N VAL A 96 -2.08 2.25 -0.86
CA VAL A 96 -1.36 1.01 -0.60
C VAL A 96 -1.56 0.49 0.82
N LEU A 97 -1.81 1.38 1.79
CA LEU A 97 -1.91 1.01 3.20
C LEU A 97 -3.22 0.26 3.48
N PRO A 98 -3.18 -1.02 3.90
CA PRO A 98 -4.37 -1.76 4.26
C PRO A 98 -4.83 -1.39 5.68
N ALA A 99 -6.07 -1.76 6.01
CA ALA A 99 -6.47 -1.83 7.41
C ALA A 99 -5.56 -2.82 8.17
N GLY A 100 -5.13 -2.45 9.37
CA GLY A 100 -4.32 -3.29 10.25
C GLY A 100 -5.18 -4.10 11.22
N PRO A 101 -4.62 -5.15 11.86
CA PRO A 101 -5.32 -5.93 12.87
C PRO A 101 -5.70 -5.17 14.13
N THR A 102 -4.95 -4.11 14.47
CA THR A 102 -5.21 -3.22 15.61
C THR A 102 -4.90 -1.78 15.23
N ILE A 103 -5.33 -0.83 16.06
CA ILE A 103 -4.91 0.58 15.94
C ILE A 103 -3.38 0.69 15.97
N THR A 104 -2.75 -0.04 16.88
CA THR A 104 -1.28 -0.12 17.01
C THR A 104 -0.63 -0.56 15.69
N ASP A 105 -1.13 -1.62 15.06
CA ASP A 105 -0.63 -2.09 13.76
C ASP A 105 -0.86 -1.08 12.63
N VAL A 106 -1.99 -0.37 12.64
CA VAL A 106 -2.29 0.68 11.64
C VAL A 106 -1.31 1.83 11.77
N ILE A 107 -1.05 2.32 12.99
CA ILE A 107 -0.12 3.43 13.22
C ILE A 107 1.32 2.97 12.92
N ALA A 108 1.69 1.74 13.30
CA ALA A 108 2.99 1.17 12.94
C ALA A 108 3.21 1.14 11.43
N ASN A 109 2.22 0.67 10.66
CA ASN A 109 2.27 0.67 9.20
C ASN A 109 2.44 2.08 8.63
N ALA A 110 1.71 3.05 9.17
CA ALA A 110 1.79 4.45 8.74
C ALA A 110 3.16 5.06 9.07
N ALA A 111 3.65 4.92 10.30
CA ALA A 111 4.96 5.41 10.73
C ALA A 111 6.08 4.86 9.85
N PHE A 112 6.08 3.54 9.62
CA PHE A 112 7.04 2.90 8.72
C PHE A 112 6.96 3.43 7.30
N TYR A 113 5.78 3.41 6.69
CA TYR A 113 5.60 3.82 5.31
C TYR A 113 5.99 5.27 5.09
N TYR A 114 5.48 6.18 5.92
CA TYR A 114 5.72 7.60 5.75
C TYR A 114 7.17 7.96 6.09
N GLY A 115 7.78 7.33 7.11
CA GLY A 115 9.22 7.47 7.37
C GLY A 115 10.07 7.06 6.17
N VAL A 116 9.81 5.89 5.59
CA VAL A 116 10.53 5.42 4.39
C VAL A 116 10.33 6.38 3.22
N VAL A 117 9.09 6.81 2.96
CA VAL A 117 8.79 7.75 1.87
C VAL A 117 9.52 9.07 2.07
N ARG A 118 9.55 9.59 3.30
CA ARG A 118 10.26 10.83 3.64
C ARG A 118 11.74 10.73 3.31
N ALA A 119 12.40 9.67 3.76
CA ALA A 119 13.82 9.46 3.51
C ALA A 119 14.12 9.25 2.02
N LEU A 120 13.33 8.40 1.33
CA LEU A 120 13.52 8.11 -0.10
C LEU A 120 13.28 9.33 -1.00
N ALA A 121 12.35 10.21 -0.64
CA ALA A 121 12.06 11.41 -1.41
C ALA A 121 13.21 12.43 -1.40
N GLU A 122 14.07 12.38 -0.37
CA GLU A 122 15.20 13.31 -0.20
C GLU A 122 16.56 12.68 -0.51
N GLU A 123 16.60 11.42 -0.95
CA GLU A 123 17.84 10.76 -1.35
C GLU A 123 18.51 11.51 -2.51
N SER A 124 19.82 11.78 -2.36
CA SER A 124 20.64 12.39 -3.41
C SER A 124 20.68 11.57 -4.71
N ARG A 125 20.54 10.24 -4.59
CA ARG A 125 20.41 9.33 -5.73
C ARG A 125 19.13 8.51 -5.59
N PRO A 126 17.99 9.03 -6.12
CA PRO A 126 16.69 8.43 -5.88
C PRO A 126 16.59 6.97 -6.30
N VAL A 127 15.80 6.18 -5.56
CA VAL A 127 15.63 4.74 -5.80
C VAL A 127 15.18 4.40 -7.22
N TRP A 128 14.32 5.21 -7.84
CA TRP A 128 13.84 4.97 -9.22
C TRP A 128 14.94 5.12 -10.29
N THR A 129 16.09 5.71 -9.96
CA THR A 129 17.28 5.74 -10.84
C THR A 129 18.15 4.49 -10.71
N ARG A 130 17.86 3.65 -9.70
CA ARG A 130 18.66 2.47 -9.31
C ARG A 130 17.86 1.17 -9.41
N LEU A 131 16.54 1.25 -9.34
CA LEU A 131 15.61 0.14 -9.45
C LEU A 131 14.80 0.27 -10.75
N PRO A 132 15.00 -0.62 -11.74
CA PRO A 132 14.17 -0.64 -12.94
C PRO A 132 12.68 -0.81 -12.60
N PHE A 133 11.81 -0.18 -13.39
CA PHE A 133 10.37 -0.18 -13.11
C PHE A 133 9.79 -1.59 -13.13
N GLU A 134 10.22 -2.42 -14.06
CA GLU A 134 9.81 -3.82 -14.17
C GLU A 134 10.16 -4.64 -12.93
N ALA A 135 11.28 -4.33 -12.28
CA ALA A 135 11.67 -4.95 -11.01
C ALA A 135 10.77 -4.48 -9.86
N ALA A 136 10.41 -3.20 -9.82
CA ALA A 136 9.45 -2.68 -8.85
C ALA A 136 8.04 -3.28 -9.02
N ALA A 137 7.59 -3.45 -10.26
CA ALA A 137 6.32 -4.11 -10.58
C ALA A 137 6.34 -5.59 -10.19
N ALA A 138 7.42 -6.31 -10.51
CA ALA A 138 7.59 -7.70 -10.10
C ALA A 138 7.62 -7.85 -8.58
N ASN A 139 8.29 -6.93 -7.86
CA ASN A 139 8.31 -6.90 -6.40
C ASN A 139 6.91 -6.73 -5.81
N PHE A 140 6.10 -5.86 -6.40
CA PHE A 140 4.72 -5.65 -5.95
C PHE A 140 3.90 -6.93 -6.04
N ASP A 141 4.00 -7.64 -7.17
CA ASP A 141 3.30 -8.91 -7.38
C ASP A 141 3.83 -10.03 -6.46
N GLU A 142 5.14 -10.10 -6.27
CA GLU A 142 5.79 -11.06 -5.37
C GLU A 142 5.35 -10.85 -3.92
N ALA A 143 5.34 -9.60 -3.46
CA ALA A 143 4.83 -9.22 -2.14
C ALA A 143 3.34 -9.53 -1.97
N CYS A 144 2.52 -9.30 -3.01
CA CYS A 144 1.10 -9.66 -2.98
C CYS A 144 0.87 -11.17 -2.82
N ARG A 145 1.71 -12.01 -3.43
CA ARG A 145 1.56 -13.48 -3.39
C ARG A 145 2.16 -14.11 -2.15
N HIS A 146 3.33 -13.65 -1.73
CA HIS A 146 4.15 -14.33 -0.73
C HIS A 146 4.26 -13.54 0.59
N GLY A 147 3.81 -12.29 0.62
CA GLY A 147 3.75 -11.48 1.83
C GLY A 147 5.12 -11.33 2.50
N VAL A 148 5.20 -11.67 3.78
CA VAL A 148 6.43 -11.57 4.58
C VAL A 148 7.53 -12.54 4.13
N GLU A 149 7.17 -13.58 3.40
CA GLU A 149 8.10 -14.57 2.84
C GLU A 149 8.58 -14.23 1.42
N ALA A 150 8.16 -13.07 0.89
CA ALA A 150 8.53 -12.64 -0.45
C ALA A 150 10.04 -12.40 -0.60
N ARG A 151 10.56 -12.64 -1.80
CA ARG A 151 11.94 -12.33 -2.17
C ARG A 151 11.98 -11.25 -3.24
N LEU A 152 12.45 -10.06 -2.86
CA LEU A 152 12.33 -8.85 -3.65
C LEU A 152 13.67 -8.46 -4.29
N GLN A 153 13.61 -7.76 -5.41
CA GLN A 153 14.75 -7.15 -6.10
C GLN A 153 15.02 -5.76 -5.51
N TRP A 154 16.21 -5.52 -4.98
CA TRP A 154 16.57 -4.22 -4.40
C TRP A 154 17.95 -3.73 -4.86
N PRO A 155 18.17 -2.41 -5.02
CA PRO A 155 19.49 -1.88 -5.33
C PRO A 155 20.55 -2.28 -4.29
N ARG A 156 21.68 -2.81 -4.74
CA ARG A 156 22.78 -3.23 -3.86
C ARG A 156 23.87 -2.17 -3.80
N GLY A 157 24.13 -1.66 -2.59
CA GLY A 157 25.30 -0.87 -2.16
C GLY A 157 26.18 -0.17 -3.21
N ARG A 158 27.50 -0.12 -2.94
CA ARG A 158 28.46 0.69 -3.70
C ARG A 158 28.81 0.14 -5.09
N TYR A 159 28.58 -1.15 -5.33
CA TYR A 159 29.03 -1.87 -6.54
C TYR A 159 28.00 -1.89 -7.67
N GLY A 160 26.83 -1.29 -7.46
CA GLY A 160 25.80 -1.11 -8.49
C GLY A 160 25.02 -2.39 -8.81
N GLY A 161 23.82 -2.20 -9.33
CA GLY A 161 22.91 -3.27 -9.73
C GLY A 161 21.82 -3.56 -8.71
N VAL A 162 20.92 -4.43 -9.13
CA VAL A 162 19.77 -4.89 -8.36
C VAL A 162 19.98 -6.38 -8.07
N GLY A 163 19.60 -6.83 -6.88
CA GLY A 163 19.64 -8.26 -6.59
C GLY A 163 18.57 -8.68 -5.60
N PRO A 164 18.32 -10.00 -5.53
CA PRO A 164 17.30 -10.55 -4.65
C PRO A 164 17.70 -10.40 -3.17
N VAL A 165 16.71 -10.11 -2.34
CA VAL A 165 16.76 -9.98 -0.87
C VAL A 165 15.43 -10.44 -0.28
N ASP A 166 15.45 -11.13 0.86
CA ASP A 166 14.21 -11.53 1.55
C ASP A 166 13.52 -10.28 2.10
N ALA A 167 12.19 -10.21 2.01
CA ALA A 167 11.43 -9.02 2.42
C ALA A 167 11.72 -8.62 3.88
N VAL A 168 11.84 -9.57 4.80
CA VAL A 168 12.19 -9.31 6.19
C VAL A 168 13.60 -8.74 6.38
N HIS A 169 14.56 -9.15 5.57
CA HIS A 169 15.92 -8.60 5.60
C HIS A 169 15.96 -7.21 4.99
N LEU A 170 15.27 -7.00 3.86
CA LEU A 170 15.15 -5.68 3.26
C LEU A 170 14.50 -4.69 4.24
N VAL A 171 13.39 -5.08 4.87
CA VAL A 171 12.70 -4.21 5.83
C VAL A 171 13.60 -3.90 7.01
N ARG A 172 14.20 -4.90 7.65
CA ARG A 172 14.94 -4.70 8.89
C ARG A 172 16.28 -3.99 8.68
N ASP A 173 17.02 -4.40 7.66
CA ASP A 173 18.41 -4.00 7.52
C ASP A 173 18.58 -2.72 6.68
N GLU A 174 17.58 -2.35 5.86
CA GLU A 174 17.62 -1.17 4.98
C GLU A 174 16.45 -0.20 5.23
N LEU A 175 15.20 -0.67 5.22
CA LEU A 175 14.04 0.22 5.24
C LEU A 175 13.70 0.76 6.63
N LEU A 176 13.91 0.00 7.71
CA LEU A 176 13.70 0.51 9.08
C LEU A 176 14.67 1.64 9.44
N PRO A 177 15.98 1.56 9.12
CA PRO A 177 16.89 2.70 9.26
C PRO A 177 16.43 3.93 8.46
N LEU A 178 15.91 3.75 7.25
CA LEU A 178 15.33 4.85 6.47
C LEU A 178 14.06 5.41 7.12
N ALA A 179 13.20 4.54 7.67
CA ALA A 179 12.00 4.96 8.37
C ALA A 179 12.33 5.81 9.59
N GLU A 180 13.31 5.38 10.40
CA GLU A 180 13.80 6.12 11.56
C GLU A 180 14.28 7.50 11.16
N ALA A 181 15.20 7.58 10.19
CA ALA A 181 15.74 8.85 9.70
C ALA A 181 14.65 9.78 9.12
N GLY A 182 13.67 9.21 8.42
CA GLY A 182 12.55 9.99 7.87
C GLY A 182 11.61 10.54 8.95
N LEU A 183 11.30 9.75 9.98
CA LEU A 183 10.48 10.19 11.11
C LEU A 183 11.21 11.25 11.95
N ASP A 184 12.53 11.11 12.14
CA ASP A 184 13.36 12.11 12.80
C ASP A 184 13.36 13.44 12.03
N ALA A 185 13.45 13.37 10.70
CA ALA A 185 13.39 14.56 9.84
C ALA A 185 12.05 15.29 9.92
N TRP A 186 10.97 14.63 10.36
CA TRP A 186 9.68 15.24 10.65
C TRP A 186 9.48 15.64 12.12
N GLY A 187 10.45 15.34 12.99
CA GLY A 187 10.38 15.67 14.41
C GLY A 187 9.37 14.81 15.18
N VAL A 188 9.14 13.56 14.76
CA VAL A 188 8.37 12.60 15.56
C VAL A 188 9.15 12.27 16.83
N GLU A 189 8.48 12.24 17.97
CA GLU A 189 9.12 11.96 19.26
C GLU A 189 9.77 10.56 19.24
N PRO A 190 11.03 10.41 19.69
CA PRO A 190 11.72 9.12 19.69
C PRO A 190 10.95 7.99 20.38
N VAL A 191 10.19 8.28 21.45
CA VAL A 191 9.40 7.25 22.14
C VAL A 191 8.33 6.63 21.26
N ASP A 192 7.64 7.44 20.45
CA ASP A 192 6.59 6.96 19.54
C ASP A 192 7.22 6.25 18.34
N ARG A 193 8.27 6.86 17.76
CA ARG A 193 9.05 6.28 16.67
C ARG A 193 9.55 4.88 17.01
N ASP A 194 10.25 4.74 18.15
CA ASP A 194 10.86 3.47 18.57
C ASP A 194 9.80 2.42 18.87
N PHE A 195 8.69 2.82 19.51
CA PHE A 195 7.58 1.91 19.77
C PHE A 195 6.96 1.37 18.47
N TYR A 196 6.58 2.25 17.55
CA TYR A 196 5.89 1.86 16.32
C TYR A 196 6.80 1.13 15.32
N LEU A 197 8.07 1.55 15.18
CA LEU A 197 9.04 0.83 14.35
C LEU A 197 9.43 -0.52 14.97
N GLY A 198 9.49 -0.62 16.30
CA GLY A 198 9.69 -1.89 17.00
C GLY A 198 8.60 -2.92 16.72
N VAL A 199 7.33 -2.50 16.51
CA VAL A 199 6.26 -3.40 16.07
C VAL A 199 6.56 -4.00 14.69
N ILE A 200 7.10 -3.20 13.75
CA ILE A 200 7.50 -3.69 12.42
C ILE A 200 8.65 -4.68 12.54
N GLU A 201 9.67 -4.33 13.33
CA GLU A 201 10.84 -5.16 13.56
C GLU A 201 10.45 -6.53 14.11
N GLU A 202 9.59 -6.59 15.14
CA GLU A 202 9.12 -7.84 15.72
C GLU A 202 8.31 -8.68 14.73
N ARG A 203 7.50 -8.05 13.85
CA ARG A 203 6.80 -8.74 12.77
C ARG A 203 7.77 -9.37 11.78
N CYS A 204 8.86 -8.68 11.43
CA CYS A 204 9.92 -9.22 10.58
C CYS A 204 10.68 -10.36 11.29
N ARG A 205 11.05 -10.19 12.56
CA ARG A 205 11.78 -11.19 13.36
C ARG A 205 10.99 -12.49 13.51
N ARG A 206 9.68 -12.37 13.75
CA ARG A 206 8.78 -13.52 13.93
C ARG A 206 8.15 -14.02 12.63
N ARG A 207 8.37 -13.33 11.50
CA ARG A 207 7.75 -13.60 10.20
C ARG A 207 6.22 -13.70 10.29
N VAL A 208 5.60 -12.74 11.01
CA VAL A 208 4.16 -12.75 11.27
C VAL A 208 3.52 -11.40 10.93
N ASN A 209 2.32 -11.45 10.35
CA ASN A 209 1.46 -10.31 10.14
C ASN A 209 -0.02 -10.74 10.20
N GLY A 210 -0.95 -9.80 10.01
CA GLY A 210 -2.39 -10.10 10.04
C GLY A 210 -2.85 -11.17 9.06
N ALA A 211 -2.23 -11.27 7.88
CA ALA A 211 -2.59 -12.29 6.89
C ALA A 211 -2.03 -13.66 7.29
N SER A 212 -0.76 -13.75 7.68
CA SER A 212 -0.16 -15.03 8.09
C SER A 212 -0.79 -15.57 9.36
N TRP A 213 -1.13 -14.72 10.33
CA TRP A 213 -1.85 -15.13 11.55
C TRP A 213 -3.23 -15.73 11.23
N GLN A 214 -3.99 -15.10 10.32
CA GLN A 214 -5.30 -15.60 9.91
C GLN A 214 -5.18 -16.96 9.21
N VAL A 215 -4.24 -17.09 8.27
CA VAL A 215 -3.99 -18.35 7.56
C VAL A 215 -3.61 -19.44 8.54
N GLU A 216 -2.65 -19.20 9.44
CA GLU A 216 -2.17 -20.21 10.36
C GLU A 216 -3.24 -20.62 11.38
N THR A 217 -3.97 -19.66 11.94
CA THR A 217 -5.07 -19.92 12.89
C THR A 217 -6.18 -20.75 12.23
N PHE A 218 -6.56 -20.41 11.00
CA PHE A 218 -7.53 -21.17 10.22
C PHE A 218 -7.06 -22.59 9.94
N GLN A 219 -5.80 -22.78 9.50
CA GLN A 219 -5.25 -24.10 9.24
C GLN A 219 -5.20 -24.97 10.51
N ARG A 220 -4.79 -24.40 11.66
CA ARG A 220 -4.80 -25.12 12.94
C ARG A 220 -6.22 -25.53 13.34
N ALA A 221 -7.22 -24.70 13.09
CA ALA A 221 -8.62 -25.05 13.34
C ALA A 221 -9.07 -26.24 12.49
N LEU A 222 -8.69 -26.29 11.20
CA LEU A 222 -8.94 -27.45 10.33
C LEU A 222 -8.24 -28.71 10.84
N THR A 223 -6.97 -28.62 11.24
CA THR A 223 -6.21 -29.76 11.78
C THR A 223 -6.83 -30.30 13.08
N LYS A 224 -7.47 -29.44 13.88
CA LYS A 224 -8.25 -29.82 15.06
C LYS A 224 -9.61 -30.47 14.73
N GLY A 225 -9.95 -30.62 13.45
CA GLY A 225 -11.15 -31.32 12.99
C GLY A 225 -12.37 -30.43 12.73
N LEU A 226 -12.24 -29.10 12.78
CA LEU A 226 -13.35 -28.22 12.41
C LEU A 226 -13.57 -28.29 10.89
N GLY A 227 -14.84 -28.30 10.47
CA GLY A 227 -15.21 -28.08 9.07
C GLY A 227 -14.85 -26.65 8.63
N ARG A 228 -14.71 -26.44 7.32
CA ARG A 228 -14.27 -25.15 6.73
C ARG A 228 -15.04 -23.94 7.25
N ASP A 229 -16.36 -23.97 7.21
CA ASP A 229 -17.19 -22.82 7.61
C ASP A 229 -17.09 -22.54 9.11
N ALA A 230 -17.04 -23.59 9.93
CA ALA A 230 -16.83 -23.48 11.36
C ALA A 230 -15.44 -22.91 11.69
N ALA A 231 -14.40 -23.33 10.96
CA ALA A 231 -13.04 -22.82 11.12
C ALA A 231 -12.93 -21.34 10.71
N LEU A 232 -13.58 -20.92 9.63
CA LEU A 232 -13.68 -19.51 9.24
C LEU A 232 -14.38 -18.68 10.32
N ALA A 233 -15.56 -19.11 10.77
CA ALA A 233 -16.33 -18.40 11.79
C ALA A 233 -15.57 -18.32 13.13
N ALA A 234 -14.84 -19.38 13.51
CA ALA A 234 -14.02 -19.38 14.72
C ALA A 234 -12.81 -18.44 14.59
N THR A 235 -12.13 -18.46 13.44
CA THR A 235 -10.99 -17.56 13.16
C THR A 235 -11.41 -16.10 13.18
N THR A 236 -12.54 -15.75 12.53
CA THR A 236 -13.08 -14.38 12.53
C THR A 236 -13.44 -13.92 13.93
N ARG A 237 -14.13 -14.74 14.74
CA ARG A 237 -14.44 -14.39 16.13
C ARG A 237 -13.17 -14.16 16.94
N ARG A 238 -12.19 -15.04 16.81
CA ARG A 238 -10.91 -14.91 17.50
C ARG A 238 -10.14 -13.66 17.09
N TYR A 239 -10.16 -13.32 15.80
CA TYR A 239 -9.58 -12.09 15.29
C TYR A 239 -10.26 -10.85 15.89
N CYS A 240 -11.59 -10.82 15.95
CA CYS A 240 -12.34 -9.72 16.55
C CYS A 240 -12.00 -9.53 18.04
N GLU A 241 -11.90 -10.62 18.81
CA GLU A 241 -11.52 -10.58 20.23
C GLU A 241 -10.13 -9.96 20.42
N LEU A 242 -9.14 -10.43 19.65
CA LEU A 242 -7.76 -9.97 19.77
C LEU A 242 -7.58 -8.55 19.23
N MET A 243 -8.29 -8.18 18.17
CA MET A 243 -8.31 -6.81 17.64
C MET A 243 -8.78 -5.82 18.71
N GLN A 244 -9.82 -6.19 19.49
CA GLN A 244 -10.36 -5.35 20.56
C GLN A 244 -9.41 -5.21 21.76
N ALA A 245 -8.54 -6.21 22.00
CA ALA A 245 -7.52 -6.11 23.05
C ALA A 245 -6.45 -5.06 22.73
N GLY A 246 -6.21 -4.76 21.45
CA GLY A 246 -5.34 -3.66 21.00
C GLY A 246 -3.84 -3.99 20.94
N ASP A 247 -3.43 -5.16 21.45
CA ASP A 247 -2.06 -5.66 21.33
C ASP A 247 -1.67 -5.89 19.86
N PRO A 248 -0.44 -5.58 19.43
CA PRO A 248 -0.03 -5.76 18.04
C PRO A 248 0.01 -7.24 17.64
N VAL A 249 -0.34 -7.55 16.39
CA VAL A 249 -0.57 -8.94 15.92
C VAL A 249 0.59 -9.91 16.17
N HIS A 250 1.83 -9.42 16.27
CA HIS A 250 3.00 -10.27 16.50
C HIS A 250 3.05 -10.88 17.92
N THR A 251 2.24 -10.38 18.85
CA THR A 251 2.11 -10.92 20.22
C THR A 251 0.94 -11.89 20.34
N TRP A 252 0.07 -11.97 19.35
CA TRP A 252 -1.15 -12.77 19.43
C TRP A 252 -0.84 -14.26 19.49
N PRO A 253 -1.55 -15.03 20.34
CA PRO A 253 -1.47 -16.48 20.29
C PRO A 253 -2.06 -16.98 18.97
N VAL A 254 -1.39 -17.97 18.36
CA VAL A 254 -1.86 -18.57 17.10
C VAL A 254 -2.74 -19.79 17.39
N GLY A 255 -3.93 -19.81 16.77
CA GLY A 255 -4.92 -20.87 16.95
C GLY A 255 -6.09 -20.46 17.85
N LEU A 256 -7.06 -21.38 17.97
CA LEU A 256 -8.22 -21.21 18.83
C LEU A 256 -7.86 -21.58 20.28
N PRO A 257 -8.42 -20.87 21.29
CA PRO A 257 -8.24 -21.23 22.68
C PRO A 257 -8.72 -22.68 22.92
N GLU A 258 -7.99 -23.42 23.76
CA GLU A 258 -8.46 -24.74 24.20
C GLU A 258 -9.75 -24.56 25.02
N PRO A 259 -10.73 -25.47 24.89
CA PRO A 259 -11.88 -25.45 25.79
C PRO A 259 -11.36 -25.58 27.23
N VAL A 260 -11.77 -24.65 28.10
CA VAL A 260 -11.48 -24.73 29.53
C VAL A 260 -12.06 -26.06 30.01
N PRO A 261 -11.26 -26.98 30.57
CA PRO A 261 -11.80 -28.22 31.09
C PRO A 261 -12.81 -27.88 32.18
N LEU A 262 -14.05 -28.35 32.01
CA LEU A 262 -15.06 -28.33 33.07
C LEU A 262 -14.55 -29.28 34.16
N GLY A 263 -13.98 -28.71 35.21
CA GLY A 263 -13.60 -29.43 36.43
C GLY A 263 -14.80 -29.89 37.23
#